data_AF-A0A520JPQ2-F1
#
_entry.id   AF-A0A520JPQ2-F1
#
_cell.length_a   1.000
_cell.length_b   1.000
_cell.length_c   1.000
_cell.angle_alpha   90.00
_cell.angle_beta   90.00
_cell.angle_gamma   90.00
#
_symmetry.space_group_name_H-M   'P 1'
#
loop_
_entity.id
_entity.type
_entity.pdbx_description
1 polymer ?
#
loop_
_entity_poly.entity_id
_entity_poly.type
_entity_poly.pdbx_seq_one_letter_code
_entity_poly.pdbx_strand_id
1 'polypeptide(L)'
;MSARLPESVTDHPWWKGATIYQIYPRSFADSNDDGIGDLPGITAHLDYVASLGVDAVWLSPFFTSPMKDFGYDVSDYRDVDPIFGTLADFDALIARAHALGLKIIIDQVYSHTSEEHDWFRQSRASRSGDKADWYVWADAKPDGTPPSNWQSVFGGPAWTWDARRGQYYMHNFLKDQPQLNGHNPAVQDELIATARFWLDRGVDGFRLDAINFAMHDPALTDNPPAPATNRARTRSFDFQQKLHNQSHPDIVGFIERIRALLDEYGAGFTVAEVGGDDSDREMKLFTGGNGRLNSAYGFDFLYA
;
A
#
# COMPACT_ATOMS: atom_id res chain seq x y z
N MET A 1 -22.03 -49.02 11.13
CA MET A 1 -21.59 -48.20 9.98
C MET A 1 -22.26 -46.84 10.11
N SER A 2 -21.57 -45.86 10.71
CA SER A 2 -22.08 -44.49 10.80
C SER A 2 -21.54 -43.72 9.60
N ALA A 3 -22.42 -43.40 8.65
CA ALA A 3 -22.06 -42.51 7.54
C ALA A 3 -21.76 -41.13 8.11
N ARG A 4 -20.58 -40.56 7.80
CA ARG A 4 -20.32 -39.13 7.97
C ARG A 4 -21.28 -38.40 7.06
N LEU A 5 -22.07 -37.48 7.63
CA LEU A 5 -22.75 -36.46 6.86
C LEU A 5 -21.68 -35.64 6.12
N PRO A 6 -21.95 -35.19 4.87
CA PRO A 6 -21.00 -34.34 4.14
C PRO A 6 -20.81 -33.04 4.93
N GLU A 7 -19.54 -32.64 5.13
CA GLU A 7 -19.18 -31.31 5.61
C GLU A 7 -19.88 -30.28 4.71
N SER A 8 -20.61 -29.35 5.33
CA SER A 8 -21.25 -28.24 4.63
C SER A 8 -20.19 -27.43 3.88
N VAL A 9 -20.49 -27.04 2.64
CA VAL A 9 -19.66 -26.23 1.73
C VAL A 9 -19.45 -24.77 2.25
N THR A 10 -19.62 -24.52 3.54
CA THR A 10 -19.67 -23.18 4.16
C THR A 10 -18.53 -22.89 5.14
N ASP A 11 -17.48 -23.71 5.20
CA ASP A 11 -16.39 -23.55 6.19
C ASP A 11 -15.07 -22.97 5.63
N HIS A 12 -15.02 -22.62 4.34
CA HIS A 12 -13.86 -21.96 3.74
C HIS A 12 -14.09 -20.47 3.51
N PRO A 13 -13.17 -19.59 3.93
CA PRO A 13 -13.31 -18.17 3.68
C PRO A 13 -13.25 -17.89 2.17
N TRP A 14 -14.09 -16.95 1.70
CA TRP A 14 -14.32 -16.69 0.27
C TRP A 14 -13.04 -16.44 -0.52
N TRP A 15 -12.06 -15.78 0.10
CA TRP A 15 -10.81 -15.38 -0.55
C TRP A 15 -9.85 -16.53 -0.81
N LYS A 16 -10.03 -17.67 -0.13
CA LYS A 16 -9.10 -18.79 -0.23
C LYS A 16 -9.37 -19.58 -1.51
N GLY A 17 -8.63 -19.25 -2.56
CA GLY A 17 -8.81 -19.79 -3.91
C GLY A 17 -9.63 -18.89 -4.83
N ALA A 18 -9.98 -17.68 -4.38
CA ALA A 18 -10.67 -16.69 -5.18
C ALA A 18 -9.82 -16.21 -6.36
N THR A 19 -10.49 -15.91 -7.47
CA THR A 19 -9.93 -15.19 -8.61
C THR A 19 -10.26 -13.71 -8.48
N ILE A 20 -9.23 -12.87 -8.49
CA ILE A 20 -9.36 -11.41 -8.30
C ILE A 20 -9.02 -10.71 -9.60
N TYR A 21 -9.93 -9.85 -10.07
CA TYR A 21 -9.73 -9.00 -11.24
C TYR A 21 -9.21 -7.63 -10.83
N GLN A 22 -7.95 -7.33 -11.12
CA GLN A 22 -7.40 -6.01 -10.87
C GLN A 22 -7.90 -5.02 -11.92
N ILE A 23 -8.48 -3.92 -11.45
CA ILE A 23 -8.84 -2.76 -12.27
C ILE A 23 -7.87 -1.63 -11.95
N TYR A 24 -7.32 -1.05 -13.00
CA TYR A 24 -6.58 0.20 -12.95
C TYR A 24 -7.52 1.34 -13.40
N PRO A 25 -8.08 2.15 -12.47
CA PRO A 25 -9.22 3.03 -12.77
C PRO A 25 -9.01 3.94 -13.98
N ARG A 26 -7.85 4.60 -14.05
CA ARG A 26 -7.48 5.54 -15.12
C ARG A 26 -7.60 4.98 -16.54
N SER A 27 -7.53 3.65 -16.71
CA SER A 27 -7.45 3.02 -18.03
C SER A 27 -8.49 1.93 -18.26
N PHE A 28 -9.50 1.85 -17.40
CA PHE A 28 -10.54 0.83 -17.53
C PHE A 28 -11.71 1.30 -18.41
N ALA A 29 -12.43 2.34 -17.98
CA ALA A 29 -13.56 2.89 -18.72
C ALA A 29 -13.81 4.34 -18.30
N ASP A 30 -13.80 5.25 -19.28
CA ASP A 30 -14.16 6.67 -19.15
C ASP A 30 -15.68 6.82 -19.38
N SER A 31 -16.35 7.55 -18.49
CA SER A 31 -17.80 7.79 -18.56
C SER A 31 -18.19 9.24 -18.88
N ASN A 32 -17.22 10.15 -18.93
CA ASN A 32 -17.46 11.59 -19.01
C ASN A 32 -16.73 12.29 -20.19
N ASP A 33 -16.03 11.51 -21.02
CA ASP A 33 -15.28 11.92 -22.21
C ASP A 33 -14.06 12.85 -21.91
N ASP A 34 -13.49 12.81 -20.71
CA ASP A 34 -12.27 13.55 -20.35
C ASP A 34 -10.96 12.81 -20.72
N GLY A 35 -11.06 11.55 -21.14
CA GLY A 35 -9.97 10.69 -21.54
C GLY A 35 -9.35 9.86 -20.40
N ILE A 36 -9.91 9.90 -19.20
CA ILE A 36 -9.45 9.17 -18.01
C ILE A 36 -10.59 8.27 -17.52
N GLY A 37 -10.29 7.01 -17.23
CA GLY A 37 -11.29 6.12 -16.65
C GLY A 37 -11.67 6.49 -15.21
N ASP A 38 -12.92 6.28 -14.84
CA ASP A 38 -13.55 6.79 -13.62
C ASP A 38 -14.44 5.74 -12.91
N LEU A 39 -14.91 6.02 -11.69
CA LEU A 39 -15.72 5.08 -10.90
C LEU A 39 -17.10 4.78 -11.53
N PRO A 40 -17.83 5.77 -12.09
CA PRO A 40 -19.06 5.48 -12.84
C PRO A 40 -18.83 4.56 -14.05
N GLY A 41 -17.72 4.74 -14.78
CA GLY A 41 -17.30 3.89 -15.88
C GLY A 41 -17.03 2.45 -15.43
N ILE A 42 -16.31 2.26 -14.32
CA ILE A 42 -16.14 0.94 -13.72
C ILE A 42 -17.51 0.33 -13.38
N THR A 43 -18.37 1.09 -12.70
CA THR A 43 -19.71 0.65 -12.27
C THR A 43 -20.56 0.18 -13.45
N ALA A 44 -20.55 0.91 -14.57
CA ALA A 44 -21.27 0.57 -15.79
C ALA A 44 -20.80 -0.74 -16.44
N HIS A 45 -19.57 -1.17 -16.15
CA HIS A 45 -18.95 -2.36 -16.72
C HIS A 45 -18.85 -3.55 -15.74
N LEU A 46 -19.38 -3.44 -14.52
CA LEU A 46 -19.33 -4.54 -13.54
C LEU A 46 -20.07 -5.81 -14.00
N ASP A 47 -21.12 -5.71 -14.81
CA ASP A 47 -21.78 -6.90 -15.39
C ASP A 47 -20.82 -7.70 -16.28
N TYR A 48 -19.97 -7.01 -17.04
CA TYR A 48 -18.92 -7.66 -17.83
C TYR A 48 -17.90 -8.35 -16.92
N VAL A 49 -17.43 -7.66 -15.88
CA VAL A 49 -16.47 -8.23 -14.93
C VAL A 49 -17.05 -9.48 -14.25
N ALA A 50 -18.30 -9.43 -13.79
CA ALA A 50 -19.00 -10.59 -13.23
C ALA A 50 -19.12 -11.74 -14.24
N SER A 51 -19.33 -11.44 -15.53
CA SER A 51 -19.43 -12.46 -16.59
C SER A 51 -18.12 -13.22 -16.84
N LEU A 52 -16.96 -12.69 -16.40
CA LEU A 52 -15.68 -13.38 -16.45
C LEU A 52 -15.59 -14.53 -15.42
N GLY A 53 -16.50 -14.58 -14.46
CA GLY A 53 -16.52 -15.60 -13.41
C GLY A 53 -15.49 -15.36 -12.30
N VAL A 54 -15.08 -14.11 -12.10
CA VAL A 54 -14.19 -13.72 -11.00
C VAL A 54 -14.98 -13.53 -9.71
N ASP A 55 -14.32 -13.70 -8.57
CA ASP A 55 -14.95 -13.61 -7.24
C ASP A 55 -14.84 -12.19 -6.66
N ALA A 56 -13.80 -11.46 -7.05
CA ALA A 56 -13.52 -10.13 -6.52
C ALA A 56 -12.90 -9.19 -7.55
N VAL A 57 -12.99 -7.90 -7.27
CA VAL A 57 -12.28 -6.83 -7.95
C VAL A 57 -11.29 -6.21 -6.97
N TRP A 58 -10.07 -5.98 -7.45
CA TRP A 58 -9.09 -5.12 -6.78
C TRP A 58 -8.99 -3.79 -7.52
N LEU A 59 -9.40 -2.70 -6.87
CA LEU A 59 -9.22 -1.35 -7.39
C LEU A 59 -7.84 -0.82 -7.01
N SER A 60 -7.03 -0.49 -8.02
CA SER A 60 -5.83 0.36 -7.81
C SER A 60 -6.25 1.75 -7.29
N PRO A 61 -5.32 2.57 -6.76
CA PRO A 61 -5.69 3.81 -6.06
C PRO A 61 -6.59 4.75 -6.86
N PHE A 62 -7.65 5.25 -6.20
CA PHE A 62 -8.57 6.28 -6.70
C PHE A 62 -8.72 7.43 -5.70
N PHE A 63 -7.87 7.46 -4.67
CA PHE A 63 -7.87 8.48 -3.62
C PHE A 63 -7.38 9.82 -4.15
N THR A 64 -7.70 10.92 -3.46
CA THR A 64 -7.19 12.24 -3.83
C THR A 64 -5.67 12.21 -3.92
N SER A 65 -5.12 12.65 -5.05
CA SER A 65 -3.70 12.53 -5.37
C SER A 65 -3.28 13.58 -6.42
N PRO A 66 -2.06 14.14 -6.33
CA PRO A 66 -1.48 14.94 -7.41
C PRO A 66 -1.16 14.13 -8.68
N MET A 67 -1.30 12.80 -8.63
CA MET A 67 -1.07 11.86 -9.73
C MET A 67 0.38 11.83 -10.24
N LYS A 68 1.36 12.21 -9.41
CA LYS A 68 2.79 12.14 -9.80
C LYS A 68 3.26 10.69 -9.92
N ASP A 69 2.66 9.79 -9.16
CA ASP A 69 2.73 8.34 -9.31
C ASP A 69 1.33 7.75 -9.56
N PHE A 70 0.52 8.49 -10.32
CA PHE A 70 -0.81 8.09 -10.79
C PHE A 70 -1.74 7.47 -9.72
N GLY A 71 -1.74 8.05 -8.52
CA GLY A 71 -2.64 7.67 -7.42
C GLY A 71 -1.93 7.03 -6.23
N TYR A 72 -0.68 6.56 -6.39
CA TYR A 72 0.12 6.05 -5.27
C TYR A 72 0.70 7.17 -4.39
N ASP A 73 0.77 8.40 -4.88
CA ASP A 73 1.05 9.60 -4.08
C ASP A 73 -0.24 10.19 -3.49
N VAL A 74 -0.75 9.60 -2.41
CA VAL A 74 -2.05 9.97 -1.79
C VAL A 74 -1.96 11.28 -0.99
N SER A 75 -2.82 12.25 -1.26
CA SER A 75 -2.93 13.53 -0.52
C SER A 75 -4.14 13.61 0.42
N ASP A 76 -5.17 12.78 0.21
CA ASP A 76 -6.24 12.50 1.19
C ASP A 76 -6.66 11.02 1.08
N TYR A 77 -6.47 10.26 2.15
CA TYR A 77 -6.81 8.83 2.17
C TYR A 77 -8.31 8.53 2.29
N ARG A 78 -9.14 9.50 2.67
CA ARG A 78 -10.56 9.32 3.01
C ARG A 78 -11.49 10.03 2.04
N ASP A 79 -10.99 10.37 0.87
CA ASP A 79 -11.80 10.93 -0.21
C ASP A 79 -11.42 10.31 -1.55
N VAL A 80 -12.30 10.46 -2.52
CA VAL A 80 -12.09 10.06 -3.92
C VAL A 80 -11.48 11.24 -4.66
N ASP A 81 -10.49 11.00 -5.51
CA ASP A 81 -9.99 12.10 -6.36
C ASP A 81 -11.10 12.57 -7.31
N PRO A 82 -11.33 13.89 -7.45
CA PRO A 82 -12.35 14.41 -8.35
C PRO A 82 -12.23 13.95 -9.80
N ILE A 83 -11.04 13.55 -10.27
CA ILE A 83 -10.90 12.98 -11.62
C ILE A 83 -11.59 11.61 -11.78
N PHE A 84 -11.80 10.89 -10.67
CA PHE A 84 -12.42 9.56 -10.66
C PHE A 84 -13.90 9.60 -10.24
N GLY A 85 -14.39 10.74 -9.75
CA GLY A 85 -15.76 10.93 -9.29
C GLY A 85 -15.82 11.35 -7.82
N THR A 86 -16.76 10.78 -7.08
CA THR A 86 -17.07 11.15 -5.70
C THR A 86 -17.18 9.92 -4.79
N LEU A 87 -17.20 10.14 -3.47
CA LEU A 87 -17.56 9.09 -2.51
C LEU A 87 -18.93 8.46 -2.79
N ALA A 88 -19.89 9.22 -3.31
CA ALA A 88 -21.21 8.67 -3.66
C ALA A 88 -21.13 7.72 -4.86
N ASP A 89 -20.25 8.00 -5.83
CA ASP A 89 -20.00 7.10 -6.96
C ASP A 89 -19.31 5.81 -6.49
N PHE A 90 -18.41 5.91 -5.51
CA PHE A 90 -17.81 4.75 -4.86
C PHE A 90 -18.86 3.90 -4.12
N ASP A 91 -19.74 4.52 -3.33
CA ASP A 91 -20.80 3.81 -2.61
C ASP A 91 -21.76 3.11 -3.61
N ALA A 92 -22.04 3.73 -4.75
CA ALA A 92 -22.83 3.13 -5.83
C ALA A 92 -22.10 1.94 -6.49
N LEU A 93 -20.79 2.04 -6.69
CA LEU A 93 -19.93 0.95 -7.18
C LEU A 93 -19.99 -0.25 -6.23
N ILE A 94 -19.79 -0.03 -4.92
CA ILE A 94 -19.86 -1.08 -3.90
C ILE A 94 -21.23 -1.77 -3.95
N ALA A 95 -22.31 -1.00 -3.92
CA ALA A 95 -23.67 -1.55 -3.96
C ALA A 95 -23.92 -2.38 -5.23
N ARG A 96 -23.45 -1.91 -6.40
CA ARG A 96 -23.60 -2.62 -7.67
C ARG A 96 -22.78 -3.90 -7.70
N ALA A 97 -21.52 -3.86 -7.25
CA ALA A 97 -20.65 -5.03 -7.20
C ALA A 97 -21.22 -6.12 -6.29
N HIS A 98 -21.66 -5.76 -5.09
CA HIS A 98 -22.28 -6.68 -4.15
C HIS A 98 -23.57 -7.29 -4.69
N ALA A 99 -24.39 -6.50 -5.40
CA ALA A 99 -25.59 -7.01 -6.07
C ALA A 99 -25.29 -8.04 -7.17
N LEU A 100 -24.09 -8.00 -7.75
CA LEU A 100 -23.58 -8.97 -8.72
C LEU A 100 -22.82 -10.14 -8.06
N GLY A 101 -22.71 -10.15 -6.73
CA GLY A 101 -21.96 -11.17 -5.97
C GLY A 101 -20.44 -10.97 -6.00
N LEU A 102 -19.95 -9.85 -6.53
CA LEU A 102 -18.53 -9.50 -6.54
C LEU A 102 -18.10 -8.90 -5.21
N LYS A 103 -16.91 -9.29 -4.75
CA LYS A 103 -16.22 -8.64 -3.64
C LYS A 103 -15.38 -7.46 -4.12
N ILE A 104 -15.28 -6.40 -3.33
CA ILE A 104 -14.42 -5.24 -3.67
C ILE A 104 -13.31 -5.14 -2.64
N ILE A 105 -12.07 -5.27 -3.09
CA ILE A 105 -10.89 -4.87 -2.33
C ILE A 105 -10.28 -3.63 -2.97
N ILE A 106 -9.66 -2.79 -2.16
CA ILE A 106 -9.03 -1.55 -2.64
C ILE A 106 -7.56 -1.51 -2.22
N ASP A 107 -6.78 -0.74 -2.95
CA ASP A 107 -5.41 -0.43 -2.56
C ASP A 107 -5.34 0.35 -1.25
N GLN A 108 -4.28 0.12 -0.48
CA GLN A 108 -3.94 0.89 0.71
C GLN A 108 -2.44 1.16 0.70
N VAL A 109 -2.07 2.43 0.58
CA VAL A 109 -0.68 2.89 0.43
C VAL A 109 -0.15 3.40 1.77
N TYR A 110 0.43 2.51 2.57
CA TYR A 110 0.78 2.80 3.98
C TYR A 110 2.24 3.16 4.24
N SER A 111 3.11 3.00 3.24
CA SER A 111 4.53 3.33 3.40
C SER A 111 4.79 4.84 3.26
N HIS A 112 3.99 5.55 2.46
CA HIS A 112 4.21 6.96 2.16
C HIS A 112 2.91 7.69 1.85
N THR A 113 2.95 9.01 1.89
CA THR A 113 1.89 9.89 1.38
C THR A 113 2.46 10.73 0.23
N SER A 114 1.64 11.51 -0.45
CA SER A 114 2.09 12.67 -1.22
C SER A 114 2.73 13.73 -0.32
N GLU A 115 3.68 14.51 -0.85
CA GLU A 115 4.17 15.73 -0.19
C GLU A 115 3.10 16.82 -0.04
N GLU A 116 1.98 16.70 -0.75
CA GLU A 116 0.83 17.61 -0.65
C GLU A 116 -0.15 17.20 0.47
N HIS A 117 0.02 16.00 1.04
CA HIS A 117 -0.78 15.53 2.16
C HIS A 117 -0.64 16.49 3.36
N ASP A 118 -1.76 16.78 4.04
CA ASP A 118 -1.80 17.71 5.17
C ASP A 118 -0.82 17.31 6.28
N TRP A 119 -0.65 16.00 6.49
CA TRP A 119 0.31 15.46 7.44
C TRP A 119 1.73 15.88 7.11
N PHE A 120 2.19 15.75 5.85
CA PHE A 120 3.54 16.16 5.46
C PHE A 120 3.69 17.67 5.49
N ARG A 121 2.69 18.42 5.03
CA ARG A 121 2.69 19.89 5.10
C ARG A 121 2.88 20.40 6.53
N GLN A 122 2.21 19.78 7.51
CA GLN A 122 2.40 20.10 8.93
C GLN A 122 3.77 19.61 9.44
N SER A 123 4.18 18.38 9.10
CA SER A 123 5.45 17.79 9.53
C SER A 123 6.66 18.58 9.03
N ARG A 124 6.66 19.05 7.78
CA ARG A 124 7.77 19.80 7.17
C ARG A 124 7.86 21.26 7.62
N ALA A 125 6.82 21.78 8.28
CA ALA A 125 6.78 23.18 8.71
C ALA A 125 7.68 23.47 9.91
N SER A 126 7.90 22.48 10.79
CA SER A 126 8.68 22.65 12.02
C SER A 126 9.25 21.31 12.52
N ARG A 127 10.30 21.35 13.33
CA ARG A 127 10.83 20.20 14.07
C ARG A 127 10.02 19.87 15.34
N SER A 128 8.89 20.54 15.55
CA SER A 128 8.05 20.40 16.74
C SER A 128 6.57 20.42 16.36
N GLY A 129 5.73 19.92 17.26
CA GLY A 129 4.29 19.77 17.05
C GLY A 129 3.90 18.33 16.74
N ASP A 130 2.59 18.08 16.70
CA ASP A 130 2.03 16.74 16.76
C ASP A 130 2.45 15.82 15.60
N LYS A 131 2.78 16.41 14.44
CA LYS A 131 3.17 15.67 13.22
C LYS A 131 4.66 15.74 12.91
N ALA A 132 5.48 16.31 13.78
CA ALA A 132 6.92 16.48 13.53
C ALA A 132 7.63 15.15 13.26
N ASP A 133 7.21 14.06 13.91
CA ASP A 133 7.81 12.73 13.82
C ASP A 133 6.93 11.72 13.05
N TRP A 134 5.96 12.21 12.27
CA TRP A 134 5.11 11.35 11.44
C TRP A 134 5.79 10.87 10.16
N TYR A 135 6.88 11.53 9.76
CA TYR A 135 7.70 11.17 8.61
C TYR A 135 9.14 10.94 9.07
N VAL A 136 9.91 10.27 8.24
CA VAL A 136 11.30 9.93 8.55
C VAL A 136 12.19 11.12 8.24
N TRP A 137 12.53 11.89 9.28
CA TRP A 137 13.42 13.05 9.20
C TRP A 137 14.78 12.72 9.81
N ALA A 138 15.84 13.26 9.23
CA ALA A 138 17.20 13.11 9.75
C ALA A 138 18.05 14.35 9.46
N ASP A 139 18.95 14.68 10.38
CA ASP A 139 19.96 15.70 10.12
C ASP A 139 20.96 15.22 9.05
N ALA A 140 21.56 16.17 8.34
CA ALA A 140 22.67 15.87 7.44
C ALA A 140 23.88 15.34 8.21
N LYS A 141 24.75 14.59 7.54
CA LYS A 141 26.12 14.34 8.01
C LYS A 141 26.88 15.67 8.16
N PRO A 142 27.99 15.73 8.91
CA PRO A 142 28.76 16.97 9.11
C PRO A 142 29.24 17.66 7.83
N ASP A 143 29.35 16.92 6.72
CA ASP A 143 29.72 17.42 5.40
C ASP A 143 28.51 17.87 4.55
N GLY A 144 27.30 17.83 5.10
CA GLY A 144 26.04 18.18 4.43
C GLY A 144 25.40 17.04 3.64
N THR A 145 26.02 15.87 3.56
CA THR A 145 25.51 14.73 2.78
C THR A 145 24.35 14.00 3.47
N PRO A 146 23.56 13.18 2.73
CA PRO A 146 22.48 12.37 3.30
C PRO A 146 22.92 11.46 4.45
N PRO A 147 22.01 11.13 5.38
CA PRO A 147 22.33 10.38 6.61
C PRO A 147 22.74 8.92 6.36
N SER A 148 22.27 8.31 5.26
CA SER A 148 22.64 6.95 4.85
C SER A 148 22.81 6.84 3.33
N ASN A 149 23.34 5.71 2.88
CA ASN A 149 23.58 5.40 1.47
C ASN A 149 22.33 4.93 0.71
N TRP A 150 21.16 4.88 1.36
CA TRP A 150 19.95 4.30 0.79
C TRP A 150 19.55 4.96 -0.54
N GLN A 151 19.04 4.15 -1.45
CA GLN A 151 18.65 4.56 -2.80
C GLN A 151 17.14 4.46 -2.97
N SER A 152 16.57 5.38 -3.74
CA SER A 152 15.18 5.30 -4.18
C SER A 152 15.04 4.21 -5.25
N VAL A 153 13.94 3.48 -5.20
CA VAL A 153 13.50 2.52 -6.24
C VAL A 153 13.35 3.22 -7.59
N PHE A 154 12.95 4.48 -7.61
CA PHE A 154 12.75 5.31 -8.81
C PHE A 154 13.99 6.14 -9.19
N GLY A 155 15.10 5.92 -8.51
CA GLY A 155 16.42 6.43 -8.89
C GLY A 155 16.92 7.59 -8.03
N GLY A 156 18.24 7.61 -7.84
CA GLY A 156 18.90 8.57 -6.97
C GLY A 156 18.83 8.21 -5.48
N PRO A 157 19.32 9.10 -4.59
CA PRO A 157 19.27 8.91 -3.15
C PRO A 157 17.82 8.83 -2.63
N ALA A 158 17.61 8.04 -1.57
CA ALA A 158 16.32 7.96 -0.86
C ALA A 158 16.07 9.15 0.10
N TRP A 159 16.77 10.27 -0.09
CA TRP A 159 16.80 11.40 0.83
C TRP A 159 16.75 12.71 0.07
N THR A 160 15.80 13.58 0.44
CA THR A 160 15.68 14.92 -0.11
C THR A 160 15.77 15.97 1.00
N TRP A 161 16.56 17.02 0.78
CA TRP A 161 16.73 18.12 1.73
C TRP A 161 15.52 19.04 1.77
N ASP A 162 14.99 19.32 2.96
CA ASP A 162 14.00 20.39 3.18
C ASP A 162 14.63 21.57 3.92
N ALA A 163 14.70 22.72 3.24
CA ALA A 163 15.30 23.94 3.78
C ALA A 163 14.54 24.52 4.99
N ARG A 164 13.26 24.18 5.18
CA ARG A 164 12.43 24.68 6.29
C ARG A 164 12.86 24.07 7.61
N ARG A 165 13.12 22.75 7.61
CA ARG A 165 13.63 22.03 8.78
C ARG A 165 15.14 22.02 8.86
N GLY A 166 15.83 22.25 7.74
CA GLY A 166 17.27 22.01 7.64
C GLY A 166 17.57 20.54 7.92
N GLN A 167 16.78 19.63 7.37
CA GLN A 167 16.86 18.18 7.53
C GLN A 167 16.57 17.50 6.20
N TYR A 168 17.04 16.27 6.05
CA TYR A 168 16.58 15.36 5.01
C TYR A 168 15.29 14.67 5.45
N TYR A 169 14.37 14.45 4.51
CA TYR A 169 13.30 13.47 4.67
C TYR A 169 13.56 12.28 3.75
N MET A 170 13.17 11.09 4.22
CA MET A 170 13.29 9.86 3.46
C MET A 170 12.17 9.70 2.43
N HIS A 171 12.46 9.07 1.31
CA HIS A 171 11.49 8.57 0.35
C HIS A 171 12.05 7.33 -0.38
N ASN A 172 11.36 6.19 -0.30
CA ASN A 172 11.77 4.98 -1.04
C ASN A 172 11.42 5.07 -2.53
N PHE A 173 10.43 5.87 -2.89
CA PHE A 173 9.92 6.04 -4.25
C PHE A 173 10.23 7.46 -4.76
N LEU A 174 9.26 8.19 -5.32
CA LEU A 174 9.47 9.56 -5.76
C LEU A 174 9.83 10.45 -4.57
N LYS A 175 10.57 11.53 -4.81
CA LYS A 175 10.78 12.58 -3.78
C LYS A 175 9.45 13.17 -3.29
N ASP A 176 8.43 13.16 -4.16
CA ASP A 176 7.09 13.64 -3.87
C ASP A 176 6.26 12.64 -3.03
N GLN A 177 6.85 11.49 -2.68
CA GLN A 177 6.29 10.45 -1.82
C GLN A 177 7.09 10.31 -0.51
N PRO A 178 7.05 11.31 0.40
CA PRO A 178 7.74 11.26 1.67
C PRO A 178 7.30 10.04 2.51
N GLN A 179 8.28 9.32 3.04
CA GLN A 179 8.10 8.10 3.80
C GLN A 179 7.49 8.39 5.17
N LEU A 180 6.37 7.73 5.46
CA LEU A 180 5.77 7.73 6.80
C LEU A 180 6.69 6.99 7.77
N ASN A 181 6.76 7.51 9.00
CA ASN A 181 7.47 6.84 10.08
C ASN A 181 6.58 5.75 10.69
N GLY A 182 6.59 4.55 10.11
CA GLY A 182 5.79 3.43 10.59
C GLY A 182 6.05 3.01 12.03
N HIS A 183 7.21 3.38 12.61
CA HIS A 183 7.51 3.15 14.03
C HIS A 183 6.68 4.01 14.99
N ASN A 184 6.09 5.11 14.49
CA ASN A 184 5.30 6.01 15.30
C ASN A 184 3.88 5.42 15.51
N PRO A 185 3.46 5.12 16.75
CA PRO A 185 2.15 4.56 17.01
C PRO A 185 0.99 5.44 16.53
N ALA A 186 1.12 6.78 16.59
CA ALA A 186 0.08 7.69 16.13
C ALA A 186 -0.10 7.65 14.60
N VAL A 187 0.97 7.37 13.84
CA VAL A 187 0.87 7.12 12.40
C VAL A 187 0.10 5.83 12.16
N GLN A 188 0.45 4.75 12.86
CA GLN A 188 -0.27 3.48 12.75
C GLN A 188 -1.75 3.63 13.12
N ASP A 189 -2.07 4.39 14.16
CA ASP A 189 -3.45 4.66 14.60
C ASP A 189 -4.26 5.32 13.50
N GLU A 190 -3.70 6.33 12.82
CA GLU A 190 -4.41 7.01 11.72
C GLU A 190 -4.56 6.16 10.46
N LEU A 191 -3.55 5.35 10.13
CA LEU A 191 -3.66 4.40 9.02
C LEU A 191 -4.76 3.35 9.28
N ILE A 192 -4.87 2.86 10.53
CA ILE A 192 -5.96 1.96 10.94
C ILE A 192 -7.32 2.67 10.90
N ALA A 193 -7.39 3.93 11.31
CA ALA A 193 -8.62 4.72 11.22
C ALA A 193 -9.04 4.98 9.75
N THR A 194 -8.06 5.14 8.85
CA THR A 194 -8.29 5.20 7.41
C THR A 194 -8.80 3.88 6.85
N ALA A 195 -8.21 2.75 7.24
CA ALA A 195 -8.73 1.43 6.86
C ALA A 195 -10.20 1.27 7.32
N ARG A 196 -10.49 1.66 8.56
CA ARG A 196 -11.84 1.62 9.14
C ARG A 196 -12.85 2.41 8.33
N PHE A 197 -12.48 3.63 7.89
CA PHE A 197 -13.34 4.47 7.05
C PHE A 197 -13.82 3.76 5.78
N TRP A 198 -12.98 2.95 5.16
CA TRP A 198 -13.32 2.19 3.95
C TRP A 198 -14.09 0.90 4.26
N LEU A 199 -13.75 0.21 5.36
CA LEU A 199 -14.52 -0.96 5.83
C LEU A 199 -15.95 -0.59 6.22
N ASP A 200 -16.15 0.57 6.85
CA ASP A 200 -17.48 1.11 7.19
C ASP A 200 -18.34 1.40 5.94
N ARG A 201 -17.71 1.50 4.76
CA ARG A 201 -18.38 1.66 3.45
C ARG A 201 -18.60 0.35 2.69
N GLY A 202 -18.28 -0.79 3.30
CA GLY A 202 -18.54 -2.10 2.72
C GLY A 202 -17.42 -2.65 1.84
N VAL A 203 -16.21 -2.09 1.91
CA VAL A 203 -15.03 -2.72 1.32
C VAL A 203 -14.80 -4.10 1.96
N ASP A 204 -14.57 -5.12 1.12
CA ASP A 204 -14.38 -6.51 1.54
C ASP A 204 -12.92 -6.85 1.88
N GLY A 205 -12.00 -5.91 1.70
CA GLY A 205 -10.58 -6.14 1.94
C GLY A 205 -9.62 -5.12 1.34
N PHE A 206 -8.33 -5.37 1.50
CA PHE A 206 -7.27 -4.47 1.05
C PHE A 206 -6.13 -5.20 0.34
N ARG A 207 -5.64 -4.60 -0.74
CA ARG A 207 -4.26 -4.85 -1.19
C ARG A 207 -3.36 -3.82 -0.52
N LEU A 208 -2.33 -4.28 0.18
CA LEU A 208 -1.39 -3.41 0.89
C LEU A 208 -0.17 -3.16 0.01
N ASP A 209 -0.04 -1.93 -0.48
CA ASP A 209 1.05 -1.49 -1.33
C ASP A 209 2.39 -1.52 -0.60
N ALA A 210 3.39 -2.15 -1.22
CA ALA A 210 4.78 -2.15 -0.80
C ALA A 210 4.97 -2.22 0.73
N ILE A 211 4.21 -3.09 1.42
CA ILE A 211 4.07 -3.01 2.89
C ILE A 211 5.38 -3.29 3.61
N ASN A 212 6.28 -4.04 2.97
CA ASN A 212 7.63 -4.25 3.49
C ASN A 212 8.46 -2.95 3.55
N PHE A 213 8.07 -1.88 2.88
CA PHE A 213 8.70 -0.56 3.01
C PHE A 213 8.15 0.30 4.16
N ALA A 214 7.15 -0.17 4.91
CA ALA A 214 6.50 0.65 5.96
C ALA A 214 7.44 1.06 7.10
N MET A 215 8.48 0.27 7.36
CA MET A 215 9.46 0.55 8.41
C MET A 215 10.89 0.25 7.95
N HIS A 216 11.82 1.05 8.47
CA HIS A 216 13.25 1.03 8.20
C HIS A 216 14.03 0.83 9.51
N ASP A 217 15.34 0.66 9.44
CA ASP A 217 16.22 0.66 10.61
C ASP A 217 16.33 2.09 11.21
N PRO A 218 15.84 2.34 12.44
CA PRO A 218 15.91 3.66 13.06
C PRO A 218 17.33 4.20 13.27
N ALA A 219 18.35 3.32 13.27
CA ALA A 219 19.75 3.73 13.34
C ALA A 219 20.29 4.29 12.01
N LEU A 220 19.50 4.20 10.93
CA LEU A 220 19.85 4.63 9.58
C LEU A 220 21.14 3.97 9.06
N THR A 221 21.35 2.69 9.40
CA THR A 221 22.55 1.94 9.00
C THR A 221 22.66 1.84 7.48
N ASP A 222 23.85 2.08 6.94
CA ASP A 222 24.14 1.92 5.52
C ASP A 222 23.90 0.47 5.07
N ASN A 223 23.26 0.29 3.92
CA ASN A 223 23.12 -1.03 3.30
C ASN A 223 24.47 -1.51 2.74
N PRO A 224 24.80 -2.81 2.87
CA PRO A 224 25.98 -3.36 2.21
C PRO A 224 25.77 -3.46 0.68
N PRO A 225 26.86 -3.48 -0.11
CA PRO A 225 26.76 -3.66 -1.55
C PRO A 225 26.17 -5.03 -1.89
N ALA A 226 25.35 -5.07 -2.95
CA ALA A 226 24.81 -6.32 -3.47
C ALA A 226 25.92 -7.19 -4.07
N PRO A 227 25.93 -8.51 -3.81
CA PRO A 227 26.94 -9.43 -4.32
C PRO A 227 26.98 -9.41 -5.85
N ALA A 228 28.14 -9.70 -6.46
CA ALA A 228 28.25 -9.75 -7.91
C ALA A 228 27.28 -10.78 -8.49
N THR A 229 26.55 -10.41 -9.56
CA THR A 229 25.64 -11.32 -10.27
C THR A 229 25.83 -11.14 -11.77
N ASN A 230 25.43 -12.14 -12.57
CA ASN A 230 25.40 -12.04 -14.03
C ASN A 230 24.16 -11.29 -14.56
N ARG A 231 23.27 -10.81 -13.67
CA ARG A 231 22.09 -10.04 -14.06
C ARG A 231 22.49 -8.58 -14.26
N ALA A 232 21.98 -7.98 -15.34
CA ALA A 232 22.14 -6.54 -15.55
C ALA A 232 21.46 -5.77 -14.41
N ARG A 233 22.17 -4.78 -13.86
CA ARG A 233 21.62 -3.80 -12.93
C ARG A 233 21.34 -2.53 -13.69
N THR A 234 20.15 -1.98 -13.56
CA THR A 234 19.72 -0.79 -14.31
C THR A 234 19.45 0.40 -13.40
N ARG A 235 19.29 0.19 -12.10
CA ARG A 235 19.01 1.23 -11.10
C ARG A 235 20.05 1.22 -10.00
N SER A 236 20.31 2.38 -9.40
CA SER A 236 21.21 2.48 -8.23
C SER A 236 20.72 1.61 -7.06
N PHE A 237 19.40 1.46 -6.91
CA PHE A 237 18.76 0.54 -5.97
C PHE A 237 19.25 -0.91 -6.07
N ASP A 238 19.57 -1.39 -7.28
CA ASP A 238 19.97 -2.78 -7.51
C ASP A 238 21.40 -3.08 -7.00
N PHE A 239 22.17 -2.05 -6.64
CA PHE A 239 23.56 -2.19 -6.18
C PHE A 239 23.70 -2.41 -4.68
N GLN A 240 22.59 -2.50 -3.94
CA GLN A 240 22.57 -2.71 -2.49
C GLN A 240 21.81 -3.97 -2.11
N GLN A 241 22.17 -4.57 -0.98
CA GLN A 241 21.31 -5.52 -0.26
C GLN A 241 20.40 -4.70 0.66
N LYS A 242 19.09 -4.88 0.56
CA LYS A 242 18.10 -3.98 1.15
C LYS A 242 17.78 -4.45 2.58
N LEU A 243 18.76 -4.31 3.47
CA LEU A 243 18.69 -4.87 4.83
C LEU A 243 18.18 -3.87 5.86
N HIS A 244 18.41 -2.58 5.63
CA HIS A 244 18.19 -1.52 6.63
C HIS A 244 17.19 -0.46 6.17
N ASN A 245 16.95 -0.30 4.87
CA ASN A 245 16.03 0.72 4.34
C ASN A 245 14.56 0.24 4.25
N GLN A 246 14.30 -1.04 4.48
CA GLN A 246 12.99 -1.69 4.41
C GLN A 246 12.97 -2.95 5.28
N SER A 247 11.82 -3.59 5.39
CA SER A 247 11.60 -4.92 5.97
C SER A 247 12.01 -5.05 7.44
N HIS A 248 11.89 -3.96 8.20
CA HIS A 248 12.18 -3.98 9.64
C HIS A 248 11.28 -5.00 10.36
N PRO A 249 11.79 -5.78 11.35
CA PRO A 249 11.02 -6.82 12.04
C PRO A 249 9.72 -6.34 12.68
N ASP A 250 9.67 -5.08 13.13
CA ASP A 250 8.50 -4.49 13.81
C ASP A 250 7.27 -4.32 12.91
N ILE A 251 7.42 -4.44 11.58
CA ILE A 251 6.29 -4.41 10.63
C ILE A 251 5.25 -5.47 11.00
N VAL A 252 5.70 -6.61 11.53
CA VAL A 252 4.83 -7.69 11.97
C VAL A 252 3.82 -7.22 13.03
N GLY A 253 4.26 -6.38 13.98
CA GLY A 253 3.36 -5.83 14.99
C GLY A 253 2.28 -4.93 14.38
N PHE A 254 2.64 -4.12 13.38
CA PHE A 254 1.65 -3.31 12.66
C PHE A 254 0.69 -4.16 11.82
N ILE A 255 1.18 -5.20 11.15
CA ILE A 255 0.37 -6.17 10.42
C ILE A 255 -0.67 -6.85 11.34
N GLU A 256 -0.27 -7.25 12.55
CA GLU A 256 -1.16 -7.86 13.52
C GLU A 256 -2.28 -6.91 13.95
N ARG A 257 -2.00 -5.59 14.01
CA ARG A 257 -3.03 -4.56 14.26
C ARG A 257 -3.98 -4.37 13.09
N ILE A 258 -3.47 -4.38 11.86
CA ILE A 258 -4.31 -4.37 10.64
C ILE A 258 -5.23 -5.59 10.66
N ARG A 259 -4.69 -6.77 10.96
CA ARG A 259 -5.49 -7.98 11.02
C ARG A 259 -6.58 -7.92 12.08
N ALA A 260 -6.25 -7.42 13.28
CA ALA A 260 -7.22 -7.25 14.35
C ALA A 260 -8.40 -6.36 13.92
N LEU A 261 -8.14 -5.27 13.18
CA LEU A 261 -9.20 -4.45 12.60
C LEU A 261 -10.09 -5.27 11.65
N LEU A 262 -9.50 -6.03 10.71
CA LEU A 262 -10.28 -6.80 9.73
C LEU A 262 -11.13 -7.91 10.38
N ASP A 263 -10.68 -8.46 11.50
CA ASP A 263 -11.45 -9.44 12.27
C ASP A 263 -12.74 -8.83 12.88
N GLU A 264 -12.75 -7.52 13.20
CA GLU A 264 -13.96 -6.82 13.67
C GLU A 264 -15.07 -6.79 12.60
N TYR A 265 -14.72 -6.91 11.31
CA TYR A 265 -15.65 -6.88 10.18
C TYR A 265 -15.99 -8.27 9.63
N GLY A 266 -15.61 -9.36 10.33
CA GLY A 266 -15.97 -10.72 9.92
C GLY A 266 -15.02 -11.35 8.89
N ALA A 267 -13.74 -11.00 8.95
CA ALA A 267 -12.62 -11.54 8.15
C ALA A 267 -12.62 -11.12 6.66
N GLY A 268 -12.63 -9.80 6.43
CA GLY A 268 -12.25 -9.23 5.13
C GLY A 268 -10.83 -9.65 4.70
N PHE A 269 -10.58 -9.64 3.40
CA PHE A 269 -9.36 -10.19 2.81
C PHE A 269 -8.21 -9.17 2.78
N THR A 270 -7.00 -9.61 3.06
CA THR A 270 -5.78 -8.79 2.86
C THR A 270 -4.77 -9.51 1.98
N VAL A 271 -4.16 -8.78 1.05
CA VAL A 271 -3.03 -9.25 0.26
C VAL A 271 -1.91 -8.23 0.27
N ALA A 272 -0.73 -8.62 0.74
CA ALA A 272 0.46 -7.77 0.67
C ALA A 272 1.14 -7.85 -0.68
N GLU A 273 1.57 -6.71 -1.21
CA GLU A 273 2.68 -6.68 -2.13
C GLU A 273 4.01 -6.71 -1.37
N VAL A 274 4.90 -7.63 -1.76
CA VAL A 274 6.22 -7.78 -1.15
C VAL A 274 7.29 -7.79 -2.23
N GLY A 275 7.97 -6.66 -2.39
CA GLY A 275 9.03 -6.48 -3.37
C GLY A 275 10.43 -6.75 -2.80
N GLY A 276 11.30 -7.39 -3.57
CA GLY A 276 12.73 -7.51 -3.24
C GLY A 276 13.26 -8.94 -3.27
N ASP A 277 14.57 -9.04 -3.05
CA ASP A 277 15.36 -10.27 -3.22
C ASP A 277 15.02 -11.36 -2.17
N ASP A 278 14.39 -11.00 -1.05
CA ASP A 278 14.01 -11.90 0.07
C ASP A 278 12.48 -11.97 0.25
N SER A 279 11.73 -11.68 -0.81
CA SER A 279 10.27 -11.59 -0.77
C SER A 279 9.60 -12.89 -0.32
N ASP A 280 10.10 -14.08 -0.67
CA ASP A 280 9.53 -15.36 -0.20
C ASP A 280 9.54 -15.49 1.33
N ARG A 281 10.64 -15.13 2.00
CA ARG A 281 10.72 -15.18 3.47
C ARG A 281 9.76 -14.17 4.08
N GLU A 282 9.71 -12.96 3.52
CA GLU A 282 8.85 -11.88 4.00
C GLU A 282 7.36 -12.19 3.82
N MET A 283 6.97 -12.73 2.66
CA MET A 283 5.60 -13.20 2.42
C MET A 283 5.19 -14.25 3.46
N LYS A 284 6.04 -15.24 3.74
CA LYS A 284 5.80 -16.24 4.80
C LYS A 284 5.71 -15.62 6.18
N LEU A 285 6.51 -14.59 6.47
CA LEU A 285 6.46 -13.87 7.73
C LEU A 285 5.14 -13.11 7.89
N PHE A 286 4.72 -12.38 6.85
CA PHE A 286 3.52 -11.53 6.86
C PHE A 286 2.21 -12.31 6.79
N THR A 287 2.25 -13.56 6.32
CA THR A 287 1.08 -14.46 6.25
C THR A 287 1.12 -15.59 7.28
N GLY A 288 2.09 -15.53 8.21
CA GLY A 288 2.30 -16.57 9.20
C GLY A 288 1.19 -16.65 10.24
N GLY A 289 0.65 -17.85 10.47
CA GLY A 289 -0.41 -18.11 11.45
C GLY A 289 -1.75 -17.50 11.05
N ASN A 290 -2.66 -17.35 12.02
CA ASN A 290 -4.00 -16.80 11.77
C ASN A 290 -4.15 -15.33 12.20
N GLY A 291 -3.12 -14.72 12.80
CA GLY A 291 -3.15 -13.36 13.34
C GLY A 291 -2.53 -12.29 12.44
N ARG A 292 -2.21 -12.63 11.19
CA ARG A 292 -1.56 -11.73 10.22
C ARG A 292 -2.36 -11.67 8.91
N LEU A 293 -1.73 -11.18 7.83
CA LEU A 293 -2.39 -11.01 6.53
C LEU A 293 -2.82 -12.35 5.94
N ASN A 294 -3.86 -12.32 5.10
CA ASN A 294 -4.43 -13.55 4.53
C ASN A 294 -3.57 -14.10 3.38
N SER A 295 -2.95 -13.22 2.61
CA SER A 295 -2.12 -13.58 1.46
C SER A 295 -1.04 -12.53 1.22
N ALA A 296 -0.11 -12.86 0.33
CA ALA A 296 0.88 -11.94 -0.21
C ALA A 296 1.29 -12.39 -1.61
N TYR A 297 1.72 -11.46 -2.44
CA TYR A 297 2.38 -11.75 -3.71
C TYR A 297 3.73 -11.05 -3.78
N GLY A 298 4.66 -11.70 -4.48
CA GLY A 298 5.97 -11.15 -4.83
C GLY A 298 6.12 -11.10 -6.35
N PHE A 299 7.34 -10.88 -6.82
CA PHE A 299 7.59 -10.57 -8.23
C PHE A 299 8.20 -11.72 -9.04
N ASP A 300 8.31 -12.92 -8.46
CA ASP A 300 8.94 -14.09 -9.12
C ASP A 300 8.29 -14.45 -10.47
N PHE A 301 7.01 -14.15 -10.66
CA PHE A 301 6.26 -14.40 -11.90
C PHE A 301 5.81 -13.12 -12.62
N LEU A 302 6.25 -11.94 -12.17
CA LEU A 302 5.86 -10.65 -12.76
C LEU A 302 6.94 -10.03 -13.65
N TYR A 303 8.17 -10.54 -13.61
CA TYR A 303 9.29 -10.11 -14.46
C TYR A 303 9.65 -11.14 -15.55
N ALA A 304 8.68 -11.95 -15.98
CA ALA A 304 8.86 -12.97 -17.01
C ALA A 304 9.11 -12.37 -18.42
#